data_AF-A0A9E3ERK5-F1
#
_entry.id   AF-A0A9E3ERK5-F1
#
_cell.length_a   1.000
_cell.length_b   1.000
_cell.length_c   1.000
_cell.angle_alpha   90.00
_cell.angle_beta   90.00
_cell.angle_gamma   90.00
#
_symmetry.space_group_name_H-M   'P 1'
#
loop_
_entity.id
_entity.type
_entity.pdbx_description
1 polymer ?
#
loop_
_entity_poly.entity_id
_entity_poly.type
_entity_poly.pdbx_seq_one_letter_code
_entity_poly.pdbx_strand_id
1 'polypeptide(L)' 'MRKSKKTRAQLLVELRSAYEGGASIRTLVASTGKSYGSIHSMLRESGTTMRSRGGPNHR' A
#
# COMPACT_ATOMS: atom_id res chain seq x y z
N MET A 1 0.10 11.62 21.65
CA MET A 1 -0.73 10.56 21.03
C MET A 1 0.13 9.33 20.76
N ARG A 2 -0.06 8.22 21.49
CA ARG A 2 0.64 6.97 21.18
C ARG A 2 0.12 6.47 19.83
N LYS A 3 0.90 6.56 18.76
CA LYS A 3 0.66 5.75 17.55
C LYS A 3 0.60 4.31 18.05
N SER A 4 -0.59 3.73 18.09
CA SER A 4 -0.77 2.30 18.33
C SER A 4 0.24 1.60 17.41
N LYS A 5 1.19 0.84 17.97
CA LYS A 5 2.16 0.09 17.20
C LYS A 5 1.39 -1.02 16.48
N LYS A 6 0.67 -0.67 15.41
CA LYS A 6 0.15 -1.64 14.44
C LYS A 6 1.35 -2.49 14.06
N THR A 7 1.23 -3.79 14.26
CA THR A 7 2.34 -4.68 13.93
C THR A 7 2.60 -4.57 12.44
N ARG A 8 3.86 -4.78 12.01
CA ARG A 8 4.20 -4.70 10.59
C ARG A 8 3.27 -5.61 9.77
N ALA A 9 2.93 -6.79 10.31
CA ALA A 9 1.97 -7.73 9.72
C ALA A 9 0.58 -7.12 9.48
N GLN A 10 0.00 -6.42 10.47
CA GLN A 10 -1.30 -5.76 10.30
C GLN A 10 -1.26 -4.68 9.22
N LEU A 11 -0.16 -3.92 9.17
CA LEU A 11 0.07 -2.91 8.14
C LEU A 11 0.18 -3.53 6.74
N LEU A 12 0.88 -4.66 6.61
CA LEU A 12 1.00 -5.38 5.34
C LEU A 12 -0.36 -5.86 4.82
N VAL A 13 -1.19 -6.44 5.70
CA VAL A 13 -2.54 -6.91 5.33
C VAL A 13 -3.43 -5.75 4.92
N GLU A 14 -3.42 -4.64 5.67
CA GLU A 14 -4.23 -3.45 5.35
C GLU A 14 -3.82 -2.81 4.02
N LEU A 15 -2.51 -2.66 3.79
CA LEU A 15 -1.99 -2.12 2.53
C LEU A 15 -2.36 -3.00 1.35
N ARG A 16 -2.25 -4.32 1.50
CA ARG A 16 -2.65 -5.29 0.49
C ARG A 16 -4.13 -5.18 0.18
N SER A 17 -4.99 -5.27 1.19
CA SER A 17 -6.45 -5.19 1.01
C SER A 17 -6.87 -3.89 0.34
N ALA A 18 -6.27 -2.76 0.74
CA ALA A 18 -6.57 -1.48 0.11
C ALA A 18 -6.09 -1.42 -1.35
N TYR A 19 -4.90 -1.94 -1.65
CA TYR A 19 -4.36 -2.02 -3.01
C TYR A 19 -5.19 -2.93 -3.94
N GLU A 20 -5.56 -4.11 -3.44
CA GLU A 20 -6.42 -5.07 -4.13
C GLU A 20 -7.84 -4.51 -4.32
N GLY A 21 -8.33 -3.72 -3.37
CA GLY A 21 -9.57 -2.95 -3.47
C GLY A 21 -9.54 -1.76 -4.45
N GLY A 22 -8.41 -1.50 -5.09
CA GLY A 22 -8.29 -0.46 -6.13
C GLY A 22 -7.55 0.81 -5.72
N ALA A 23 -7.08 0.91 -4.47
CA ALA A 23 -6.26 2.05 -4.06
C ALA A 23 -4.91 2.05 -4.80
N SER A 24 -4.49 3.24 -5.24
CA SER A 24 -3.17 3.41 -5.84
C SER A 24 -2.08 3.48 -4.76
N ILE A 25 -0.83 3.15 -5.10
CA ILE A 25 0.31 3.31 -4.19
C ILE A 25 0.41 4.75 -3.68
N ARG A 26 0.09 5.75 -4.52
CA ARG A 26 0.06 7.17 -4.09
C ARG A 26 -0.98 7.42 -3.00
N THR A 27 -2.16 6.81 -3.11
CA THR A 27 -3.22 6.89 -2.09
C THR A 27 -2.76 6.27 -0.78
N LEU A 28 -2.10 5.10 -0.84
CA LEU A 28 -1.57 4.41 0.33
C LEU A 28 -0.45 5.20 1.01
N VAL A 29 0.43 5.83 0.23
CA VAL A 29 1.47 6.75 0.70
C VAL A 29 0.85 7.93 1.46
N ALA A 30 -0.18 8.57 0.89
CA ALA A 30 -0.87 9.69 1.52
C ALA A 30 -1.59 9.28 2.82
N SER A 31 -2.23 8.11 2.84
CA SER A 31 -2.96 7.59 4.00
C SER A 31 -2.03 7.16 5.15
N THR A 32 -0.92 6.50 4.83
CA THR A 32 0.01 5.96 5.83
C THR A 32 1.14 6.91 6.23
N GLY A 33 1.37 7.97 5.45
CA GLY A 33 2.50 8.89 5.61
C GLY A 33 3.86 8.23 5.40
N LYS A 34 3.92 7.10 4.67
CA LYS A 34 5.15 6.38 4.35
C LYS A 34 5.62 6.70 2.94
N SER A 35 6.92 6.58 2.69
CA SER A 35 7.46 6.80 1.35
C SER A 35 6.95 5.76 0.35
N TYR A 36 6.91 6.16 -0.93
CA TYR A 36 6.52 5.28 -2.03
C TYR A 36 7.31 3.96 -2.04
N GLY A 37 8.64 4.04 -1.88
CA GLY A 37 9.49 2.85 -1.81
C GLY A 37 9.14 1.95 -0.63
N SER A 38 8.80 2.52 0.53
CA SER A 38 8.39 1.75 1.70
C SER A 38 7.08 1.00 1.47
N ILE A 39 6.08 1.66 0.87
CA ILE A 39 4.81 1.02 0.50
C ILE A 39 5.01 -0.03 -0.58
N HIS A 40 5.84 0.25 -1.59
CA HIS A 40 6.14 -0.70 -2.66
C HIS A 40 6.80 -1.98 -2.12
N SER A 41 7.79 -1.84 -1.23
CA SER A 41 8.41 -2.99 -0.56
C SER A 41 7.41 -3.74 0.33
N MET A 42 6.55 -3.03 1.06
CA MET A 42 5.50 -3.66 1.88
C MET A 42 4.47 -4.43 1.04
N LEU A 43 4.02 -3.89 -0.08
CA LEU A 43 3.11 -4.59 -0.99
C LEU A 43 3.76 -5.86 -1.54
N ARG A 44 5.04 -5.79 -1.89
CA ARG A 44 5.81 -6.97 -2.34
C ARG A 44 6.01 -7.99 -1.23
N GLU A 45 6.31 -7.56 -0.01
CA GLU A 45 6.41 -8.40 1.20
C GLU A 45 5.07 -9.08 1.53
N SER A 46 3.94 -8.39 1.30
CA SER A 46 2.60 -8.94 1.52
C SER A 46 2.17 -9.99 0.47
N GLY A 47 2.98 -10.19 -0.57
CA GLY A 47 2.68 -11.11 -1.66
C GLY A 47 1.55 -10.66 -2.57
N THR A 48 1.25 -9.36 -2.63
CA THR A 48 0.21 -8.86 -3.54
C THR A 48 0.72 -8.85 -4.98
N THR A 49 -0.19 -9.11 -5.93
CA THR A 49 0.13 -9.00 -7.35
C THR A 49 0.20 -7.53 -7.75
N MET A 50 1.41 -7.06 -8.05
CA MET A 50 1.62 -5.70 -8.53
C MET A 50 0.87 -5.48 -9.84
N ARG A 51 -0.05 -4.52 -9.83
CA ARG A 51 -0.76 -4.07 -11.05
C ARG A 51 0.26 -3.41 -11.97
N SER A 52 0.15 -3.68 -13.26
CA SER A 52 1.00 -3.05 -14.26
C SER A 52 0.95 -1.54 -14.11
N ARG A 53 2.11 -0.88 -14.26
CA ARG A 53 2.20 0.58 -14.18
C ARG A 53 1.44 1.15 -15.37
N GLY A 54 0.34 1.85 -15.09
CA GLY A 54 -0.57 2.35 -16.11
C GLY A 54 -1.98 1.77 -15.96
N GLY A 55 -2.59 1.94 -14.79
CA GLY A 55 -4.02 1.63 -14.63
C GLY A 55 -4.87 2.39 -15.66
N PRO A 56 -6.16 2.06 -15.85
CA PRO A 56 -7.01 2.53 -16.96
C PRO A 56 -7.23 4.05 -17.10
N ASN A 57 -6.50 4.89 -16.36
CA ASN A 57 -6.49 6.34 -16.48
C ASN A 57 -5.44 6.83 -17.51
N HIS A 58 -5.38 6.20 -18.68
CA HIS A 58 -4.94 6.92 -19.88
C HIS A 58 -6.23 7.42 -20.54
N ARG A 59 -6.35 8.75 -20.52
CA ARG A 59 -7.46 9.57 -21.02
C ARG A 59 -7.91 9.19 -22.42
#